data_AF-A0A6N6L031-F1
#
_entry.id   AF-A0A6N6L031-F1
#
_cell.length_a   1.000
_cell.length_b   1.000
_cell.length_c   1.000
_cell.angle_alpha   90.00
_cell.angle_beta   90.00
_cell.angle_gamma   90.00
#
_symmetry.space_group_name_H-M   'P 1'
#
loop_
_entity.id
_entity.type
_entity.pdbx_description
1 polymer ?
#
loop_
_entity_poly.entity_id
_entity_poly.type
_entity_poly.pdbx_seq_one_letter_code
_entity_poly.pdbx_strand_id
1 'polypeptide(L)'
;MKTQDIPRTGRIGRFANIVEKEMDQDVFLRVLHDSDVYASYKPPKKAAWWQAAVERLENEVGEQAAIEVMQACGRKCCSTGHRKTAKRLMSESNSLEDFLEKSSTYGVKEGEIEYKLIDENTIIGHFYRCFCGQVKQTQALFDNTTYCNCSAEFHKQFFEAALERPVEVEIVHSIICGAEDCEFMVRIT
;
A
#
# COMPACT_ATOMS: atom_id res chain seq x y z
N MET A 1 -14.20 -23.50 -3.86
CA MET A 1 -13.57 -22.86 -5.03
C MET A 1 -12.39 -23.71 -5.49
N LYS A 2 -12.13 -23.86 -6.79
CA LYS A 2 -10.94 -24.59 -7.28
C LYS A 2 -9.83 -23.58 -7.62
N THR A 3 -8.57 -24.00 -7.47
CA THR A 3 -7.39 -23.16 -7.75
C THR A 3 -7.36 -22.57 -9.18
N GLN A 4 -7.96 -23.28 -10.13
CA GLN A 4 -8.05 -22.86 -11.55
C GLN A 4 -8.96 -21.64 -11.76
N ASP A 5 -9.89 -21.37 -10.83
CA ASP A 5 -10.86 -20.29 -10.95
C ASP A 5 -10.32 -18.97 -10.35
N ILE A 6 -9.16 -19.01 -9.70
CA ILE A 6 -8.55 -17.85 -9.05
C ILE A 6 -7.92 -16.92 -10.08
N PRO A 7 -8.19 -15.59 -10.03
CA PRO A 7 -7.60 -14.62 -10.94
C PRO A 7 -6.06 -14.66 -10.92
N ARG A 8 -5.45 -14.62 -12.11
CA ARG A 8 -3.98 -14.64 -12.27
C ARG A 8 -3.38 -13.33 -12.78
N THR A 9 -4.21 -12.33 -13.04
CA THR A 9 -3.80 -11.03 -13.59
C THR A 9 -4.27 -9.86 -12.72
N GLY A 10 -3.76 -8.65 -13.01
CA GLY A 10 -4.16 -7.44 -12.31
C GLY A 10 -3.62 -7.33 -10.89
N ARG A 11 -4.36 -6.64 -10.00
CA ARG A 11 -3.99 -6.47 -8.59
C ARG A 11 -4.33 -7.72 -7.77
N ILE A 12 -5.50 -8.29 -7.99
CA ILE A 12 -5.93 -9.52 -7.32
C ILE A 12 -5.04 -10.71 -7.68
N GLY A 13 -4.65 -10.88 -8.94
CA GLY A 13 -3.76 -11.98 -9.32
C GLY A 13 -2.35 -11.84 -8.76
N ARG A 14 -1.87 -10.59 -8.55
CA ARG A 14 -0.61 -10.37 -7.83
C ARG A 14 -0.70 -10.81 -6.37
N PHE A 15 -1.80 -10.48 -5.70
CA PHE A 15 -2.05 -10.93 -4.33
C PHE A 15 -2.18 -12.44 -4.25
N ALA A 16 -2.97 -13.06 -5.15
CA ALA A 16 -3.10 -14.51 -5.25
C ALA A 16 -1.74 -15.20 -5.39
N ASN A 17 -0.87 -14.72 -6.29
CA ASN A 17 0.46 -15.30 -6.48
C ASN A 17 1.39 -15.11 -5.26
N ILE A 18 1.21 -14.06 -4.46
CA ILE A 18 1.98 -13.86 -3.22
C ILE A 18 1.50 -14.87 -2.17
N VAL A 19 0.19 -14.93 -1.92
CA VAL A 19 -0.39 -15.84 -0.93
C VAL A 19 -0.11 -17.30 -1.30
N GLU A 20 -0.26 -17.70 -2.56
CA GLU A 20 0.01 -19.07 -3.03
C GLU A 20 1.48 -19.47 -2.86
N LYS A 21 2.40 -18.50 -2.93
CA LYS A 21 3.84 -18.76 -2.77
C LYS A 21 4.21 -18.95 -1.29
N GLU A 22 3.54 -18.24 -0.40
CA GLU A 22 3.93 -18.14 1.01
C GLU A 22 3.12 -19.10 1.91
N MET A 23 1.95 -19.55 1.44
CA MET A 23 0.98 -20.29 2.24
C MET A 23 0.63 -21.64 1.63
N ASP A 24 0.14 -22.57 2.45
CA ASP A 24 -0.40 -23.83 1.96
C ASP A 24 -1.69 -23.63 1.15
N GLN A 25 -2.08 -24.68 0.41
CA GLN A 25 -3.20 -24.62 -0.50
C GLN A 25 -4.54 -24.33 0.21
N ASP A 26 -4.71 -24.81 1.43
CA ASP A 26 -5.97 -24.67 2.16
C ASP A 26 -6.14 -23.21 2.66
N VAL A 27 -5.08 -22.63 3.23
CA VAL A 27 -5.03 -21.20 3.60
C VAL A 27 -5.24 -20.34 2.36
N PHE A 28 -4.53 -20.63 1.26
CA PHE A 28 -4.67 -19.90 0.00
C PHE A 28 -6.13 -19.87 -0.50
N LEU A 29 -6.82 -21.01 -0.51
CA LEU A 29 -8.22 -21.07 -0.93
C LEU A 29 -9.16 -20.31 0.01
N ARG A 30 -8.92 -20.32 1.33
CA ARG A 30 -9.71 -19.56 2.31
C ARG A 30 -9.51 -18.06 2.16
N VAL A 31 -8.27 -17.58 2.03
CA VAL A 31 -7.98 -16.15 1.84
C VAL A 31 -8.62 -15.64 0.55
N LEU A 32 -8.48 -16.38 -0.55
CA LEU A 32 -8.98 -16.01 -1.88
C LEU A 32 -10.46 -16.36 -2.12
N HIS A 33 -11.23 -16.67 -1.08
CA HIS A 33 -12.66 -16.95 -1.17
C HIS A 33 -13.40 -15.91 -2.03
N ASP A 34 -14.27 -16.37 -2.93
CA ASP A 34 -15.04 -15.58 -3.92
C ASP A 34 -14.20 -14.67 -4.84
N SER A 35 -12.90 -14.95 -5.00
CA SER A 35 -12.05 -14.18 -5.90
C SER A 35 -12.38 -14.40 -7.39
N ASP A 36 -12.98 -15.53 -7.75
CA ASP A 36 -13.40 -15.90 -9.10
C ASP A 36 -14.41 -14.89 -9.70
N VAL A 37 -15.28 -14.33 -8.85
CA VAL A 37 -16.27 -13.32 -9.25
C VAL A 37 -15.81 -11.88 -9.03
N TYR A 38 -14.63 -11.65 -8.45
CA TYR A 38 -14.12 -10.32 -8.09
C TYR A 38 -14.14 -9.32 -9.26
N ALA A 39 -13.83 -9.78 -10.47
CA ALA A 39 -13.80 -8.93 -11.66
C ALA A 39 -15.15 -8.21 -11.90
N SER A 40 -16.26 -8.88 -11.60
CA SER A 40 -17.63 -8.37 -11.77
C SER A 40 -18.03 -7.32 -10.73
N TYR A 41 -17.29 -7.20 -9.63
CA TYR A 41 -17.66 -6.32 -8.53
C TYR A 41 -17.48 -4.84 -8.89
N LYS A 42 -18.46 -4.03 -8.45
CA LYS A 42 -18.35 -2.58 -8.41
C LYS A 42 -17.34 -2.15 -7.34
N PRO A 43 -16.75 -0.94 -7.41
CA PRO A 43 -15.65 -0.55 -6.53
C PRO A 43 -15.92 -0.68 -5.02
N PRO A 44 -17.10 -0.32 -4.47
CA PRO A 44 -17.36 -0.53 -3.04
C PRO A 44 -17.33 -2.01 -2.62
N LYS A 45 -17.86 -2.89 -3.47
CA LYS A 45 -17.84 -4.33 -3.22
C LYS A 45 -16.43 -4.91 -3.38
N LYS A 46 -15.59 -4.35 -4.26
CA LYS A 46 -14.16 -4.69 -4.34
C LYS A 46 -13.43 -4.30 -3.05
N ALA A 47 -13.69 -3.13 -2.50
CA ALA A 47 -13.12 -2.68 -1.24
C ALA A 47 -13.52 -3.62 -0.07
N ALA A 48 -14.81 -3.96 0.02
CA ALA A 48 -15.31 -4.91 1.03
C ALA A 48 -14.69 -6.31 0.87
N TRP A 49 -14.45 -6.76 -0.37
CA TRP A 49 -13.75 -8.03 -0.60
C TRP A 49 -12.30 -7.97 -0.11
N TRP A 50 -11.59 -6.87 -0.34
CA TRP A 50 -10.21 -6.68 0.15
C TRP A 50 -10.14 -6.62 1.67
N GLN A 51 -11.07 -5.94 2.31
CA GLN A 51 -11.22 -5.94 3.77
C GLN A 51 -11.32 -7.37 4.28
N ALA A 52 -12.34 -8.10 3.82
CA ALA A 52 -12.58 -9.46 4.27
C ALA A 52 -11.43 -10.42 3.90
N ALA A 53 -10.73 -10.20 2.80
CA ALA A 53 -9.58 -11.01 2.41
C ALA A 53 -8.38 -10.81 3.34
N VAL A 54 -8.11 -9.58 3.78
CA VAL A 54 -7.05 -9.31 4.77
C VAL A 54 -7.45 -9.83 6.14
N GLU A 55 -8.70 -9.66 6.57
CA GLU A 55 -9.20 -10.25 7.82
C GLU A 55 -9.06 -11.78 7.82
N ARG A 56 -9.40 -12.46 6.71
CA ARG A 56 -9.17 -13.90 6.58
C ARG A 56 -7.68 -14.23 6.65
N LEU A 57 -6.82 -13.47 5.97
CA LEU A 57 -5.38 -13.69 6.01
C LEU A 57 -4.85 -13.59 7.45
N GLU A 58 -5.20 -12.53 8.17
CA GLU A 58 -4.79 -12.35 9.57
C GLU A 58 -5.26 -13.49 10.48
N ASN A 59 -6.50 -13.95 10.30
CA ASN A 59 -7.03 -15.06 11.10
C ASN A 59 -6.30 -16.38 10.83
N GLU A 60 -5.80 -16.59 9.62
CA GLU A 60 -5.11 -17.82 9.22
C GLU A 60 -3.63 -17.83 9.61
N VAL A 61 -2.95 -16.68 9.52
CA VAL A 61 -1.48 -16.61 9.63
C VAL A 61 -0.98 -15.67 10.72
N GLY A 62 -1.87 -14.93 11.38
CA GLY A 62 -1.53 -13.87 12.31
C GLY A 62 -1.20 -12.54 11.62
N GLU A 63 -1.29 -11.47 12.41
CA GLU A 63 -1.10 -10.09 11.93
C GLU A 63 0.27 -9.87 11.27
N GLN A 64 1.36 -10.33 11.90
CA GLN A 64 2.71 -10.08 11.39
C GLN A 64 2.94 -10.70 10.01
N ALA A 65 2.51 -11.95 9.79
CA ALA A 65 2.63 -12.60 8.49
C ALA A 65 1.69 -11.95 7.44
N ALA A 66 0.50 -11.50 7.85
CA ALA A 66 -0.38 -10.75 6.96
C ALA A 66 0.23 -9.40 6.53
N ILE A 67 0.92 -8.71 7.44
CA ILE A 67 1.69 -7.49 7.15
C ILE A 67 2.76 -7.77 6.10
N GLU A 68 3.52 -8.86 6.22
CA GLU A 68 4.56 -9.24 5.25
C GLU A 68 4.00 -9.47 3.84
N VAL A 69 2.84 -10.12 3.73
CA VAL A 69 2.10 -10.29 2.48
C VAL A 69 1.67 -8.93 1.89
N MET A 70 1.17 -8.03 2.74
CA MET A 70 0.77 -6.69 2.30
C MET A 70 1.97 -5.83 1.87
N GLN A 71 3.12 -5.95 2.55
CA GLN A 71 4.38 -5.35 2.10
C GLN A 71 4.81 -5.97 0.75
N ALA A 72 4.73 -7.29 0.57
CA ALA A 72 5.01 -7.91 -0.73
C ALA A 72 4.13 -7.33 -1.86
N CYS A 73 2.86 -7.04 -1.57
CA CYS A 73 1.97 -6.31 -2.47
C CYS A 73 2.48 -4.88 -2.75
N GLY A 74 2.92 -4.17 -1.70
CA GLY A 74 3.48 -2.81 -1.76
C GLY A 74 4.72 -2.71 -2.65
N ARG A 75 5.65 -3.67 -2.55
CA ARG A 75 6.83 -3.77 -3.44
C ARG A 75 6.45 -3.81 -4.92
N LYS A 76 5.38 -4.53 -5.25
CA LYS A 76 4.82 -4.61 -6.61
C LYS A 76 3.95 -3.39 -6.96
N CYS A 77 3.49 -2.63 -5.98
CA CYS A 77 2.75 -1.40 -6.19
C CYS A 77 3.68 -0.26 -6.58
N CYS A 78 4.81 -0.11 -5.88
CA CYS A 78 5.90 0.80 -6.25
C CYS A 78 6.71 0.20 -7.40
N SER A 79 6.11 0.22 -8.59
CA SER A 79 6.69 -0.28 -9.84
C SER A 79 7.99 0.44 -10.20
N THR A 80 8.71 -0.12 -11.18
CA THR A 80 9.91 0.51 -11.76
C THR A 80 9.65 1.95 -12.22
N GLY A 81 8.43 2.26 -12.69
CA GLY A 81 8.05 3.61 -13.08
C GLY A 81 8.06 4.58 -11.89
N HIS A 82 7.43 4.20 -10.76
CA HIS A 82 7.40 5.04 -9.55
C HIS A 82 8.80 5.27 -8.99
N ARG A 83 9.65 4.24 -8.95
CA ARG A 83 11.03 4.35 -8.47
C ARG A 83 11.89 5.24 -9.37
N LYS A 84 11.72 5.13 -10.69
CA LYS A 84 12.38 6.03 -11.66
C LYS A 84 11.91 7.47 -11.49
N THR A 85 10.62 7.68 -11.25
CA THR A 85 10.08 9.00 -10.92
C THR A 85 10.71 9.55 -9.64
N ALA A 86 10.80 8.75 -8.57
CA ALA A 86 11.41 9.17 -7.31
C ALA A 86 12.87 9.63 -7.50
N LYS A 87 13.68 8.81 -8.19
CA LYS A 87 15.06 9.15 -8.58
C LYS A 87 15.14 10.45 -9.38
N ARG A 88 14.27 10.60 -10.37
CA ARG A 88 14.24 11.79 -11.22
C ARG A 88 13.90 13.04 -10.42
N LEU A 89 12.84 13.00 -9.60
CA LEU A 89 12.45 14.13 -8.76
C LEU A 89 13.58 14.52 -7.80
N MET A 90 14.27 13.55 -7.20
CA MET A 90 15.43 13.84 -6.35
C MET A 90 16.58 14.46 -7.15
N SER A 91 16.90 13.93 -8.33
CA SER A 91 17.98 14.47 -9.18
C SER A 91 17.71 15.88 -9.72
N GLU A 92 16.44 16.24 -9.86
CA GLU A 92 15.99 17.57 -10.28
C GLU A 92 15.92 18.55 -9.08
N SER A 93 16.24 18.09 -7.86
CA SER A 93 16.10 18.87 -6.62
C SER A 93 17.41 19.36 -6.07
N ASN A 94 17.38 20.58 -5.51
CA ASN A 94 18.54 21.22 -4.91
C ASN A 94 18.74 20.84 -3.44
N SER A 95 17.70 20.32 -2.79
CA SER A 95 17.72 19.85 -1.40
C SER A 95 16.67 18.75 -1.19
N LEU A 96 16.65 18.17 0.02
CA LEU A 96 15.62 17.22 0.42
C LEU A 96 14.24 17.88 0.45
N GLU A 97 14.14 19.08 0.99
CA GLU A 97 12.90 19.87 1.06
C GLU A 97 12.32 20.17 -0.32
N ASP A 98 13.16 20.58 -1.28
CA ASP A 98 12.75 20.78 -2.68
C ASP A 98 12.22 19.47 -3.31
N PHE A 99 12.86 18.34 -3.00
CA PHE A 99 12.34 17.02 -3.42
C PHE A 99 10.98 16.70 -2.79
N LEU A 100 10.77 17.01 -1.50
CA LEU A 100 9.50 16.77 -0.82
C LEU A 100 8.39 17.66 -1.38
N GLU A 101 8.68 18.93 -1.68
CA GLU A 101 7.72 19.86 -2.31
C GLU A 101 7.31 19.35 -3.70
N LYS A 102 8.28 18.95 -4.53
CA LYS A 102 7.99 18.33 -5.84
C LYS A 102 7.20 17.03 -5.70
N SER A 103 7.54 16.20 -4.72
CA SER A 103 6.85 14.93 -4.48
C SER A 103 5.41 15.13 -4.01
N SER A 104 5.14 16.23 -3.30
CA SER A 104 3.79 16.60 -2.81
C SER A 104 2.85 17.02 -3.94
N THR A 105 3.39 17.50 -5.06
CA THR A 105 2.61 18.02 -6.19
C THR A 105 2.68 17.14 -7.44
N TYR A 106 3.62 16.19 -7.52
CA TYR A 106 3.81 15.38 -8.71
C TYR A 106 2.64 14.42 -8.96
N GLY A 107 1.92 14.65 -10.05
CA GLY A 107 0.87 13.73 -10.53
C GLY A 107 -0.38 13.68 -9.65
N VAL A 108 -0.52 14.65 -8.73
CA VAL A 108 -1.67 14.80 -7.84
C VAL A 108 -2.17 16.24 -7.88
N LYS A 109 -3.39 16.46 -7.38
CA LYS A 109 -3.90 17.83 -7.25
C LYS A 109 -3.27 18.48 -6.02
N GLU A 110 -3.10 19.80 -6.10
CA GLU A 110 -2.64 20.61 -4.98
C GLU A 110 -3.49 20.35 -3.73
N GLY A 111 -2.84 20.19 -2.59
CA GLY A 111 -3.49 19.93 -1.30
C GLY A 111 -4.00 18.50 -1.10
N GLU A 112 -3.75 17.54 -2.00
CA GLU A 112 -4.13 16.14 -1.74
C GLU A 112 -3.05 15.34 -0.98
N ILE A 113 -1.79 15.74 -1.13
CA ILE A 113 -0.62 15.13 -0.48
C ILE A 113 0.30 16.24 0.00
N GLU A 114 0.93 16.02 1.16
CA GLU A 114 1.99 16.87 1.66
C GLU A 114 3.09 16.01 2.28
N TYR A 115 4.33 16.23 1.85
CA TYR A 115 5.51 15.69 2.49
C TYR A 115 6.31 16.82 3.14
N LYS A 116 6.70 16.64 4.40
CA LYS A 116 7.46 17.61 5.19
C LYS A 116 8.62 16.94 5.89
N LEU A 117 9.76 17.62 5.90
CA LEU A 117 10.89 17.29 6.77
C LEU A 117 10.62 17.89 8.15
N ILE A 118 10.55 17.07 9.19
CA ILE A 118 10.30 17.54 10.57
C ILE A 118 11.58 17.61 11.40
N ASP A 119 12.60 16.84 11.03
CA ASP A 119 13.97 16.91 11.53
C ASP A 119 14.94 16.37 10.45
N GLU A 120 16.25 16.35 10.73
CA GLU A 120 17.28 15.95 9.77
C GLU A 120 17.06 14.58 9.12
N ASN A 121 16.34 13.65 9.77
CA ASN A 121 16.18 12.27 9.32
C ASN A 121 14.72 11.80 9.27
N THR A 122 13.74 12.65 9.60
CA THR A 122 12.33 12.25 9.68
C THR A 122 11.46 13.07 8.74
N ILE A 123 10.76 12.36 7.86
CA ILE A 123 9.79 12.91 6.91
C ILE A 123 8.40 12.46 7.33
N ILE A 124 7.44 13.37 7.31
CA ILE A 124 6.01 13.05 7.46
C ILE A 124 5.34 13.20 6.10
N GLY A 125 4.54 12.20 5.72
CA GLY A 125 3.68 12.24 4.54
C GLY A 125 2.21 12.22 4.94
N HIS A 126 1.51 13.33 4.73
CA HIS A 126 0.07 13.47 4.88
C HIS A 126 -0.68 13.25 3.57
N PHE A 127 -1.79 12.55 3.65
CA PHE A 127 -2.68 12.27 2.52
C PHE A 127 -4.12 12.55 2.91
N TYR A 128 -4.70 13.59 2.35
CA TYR A 128 -6.05 14.05 2.68
C TYR A 128 -7.17 13.25 1.97
N ARG A 129 -6.79 12.14 1.32
CA ARG A 129 -7.71 11.13 0.78
C ARG A 129 -6.99 9.80 0.55
N CYS A 130 -7.75 8.71 0.48
CA CYS A 130 -7.20 7.41 0.08
C CYS A 130 -6.96 7.33 -1.44
N PHE A 131 -5.71 7.08 -1.85
CA PHE A 131 -5.34 6.91 -3.25
C PHE A 131 -5.39 5.47 -3.74
N CYS A 132 -5.53 4.48 -2.85
CA CYS A 132 -5.54 3.08 -3.23
C CYS A 132 -6.80 2.74 -4.05
N GLY A 133 -6.63 2.46 -5.34
CA GLY A 133 -7.73 2.12 -6.24
C GLY A 133 -8.53 0.86 -5.87
N GLN A 134 -8.04 0.07 -4.90
CA GLN A 134 -8.73 -1.12 -4.42
C GLN A 134 -9.68 -0.85 -3.24
N VAL A 135 -9.36 0.11 -2.37
CA VAL A 135 -10.10 0.34 -1.10
C VAL A 135 -10.58 1.77 -0.91
N LYS A 136 -10.21 2.73 -1.77
CA LYS A 136 -10.63 4.14 -1.65
C LYS A 136 -12.14 4.40 -1.69
N GLN A 137 -12.95 3.41 -2.07
CA GLN A 137 -14.41 3.48 -2.08
C GLN A 137 -15.04 2.56 -1.02
N THR A 138 -14.27 2.18 0.00
CA THR A 138 -14.81 1.42 1.14
C THR A 138 -15.98 2.17 1.77
N GLN A 139 -16.96 1.41 2.25
CA GLN A 139 -18.13 1.93 2.98
C GLN A 139 -18.09 1.53 4.45
N ALA A 140 -17.21 0.60 4.80
CA ALA A 140 -16.94 0.17 6.16
C ALA A 140 -15.50 0.50 6.52
N LEU A 141 -15.26 0.71 7.81
CA LEU A 141 -13.91 0.86 8.34
C LEU A 141 -13.23 -0.50 8.40
N PHE A 142 -11.94 -0.49 8.14
CA PHE A 142 -11.05 -1.62 8.41
C PHE A 142 -10.71 -1.60 9.90
N ASP A 143 -10.61 -2.78 10.51
CA ASP A 143 -10.35 -2.90 11.95
C ASP A 143 -8.94 -2.46 12.34
N ASN A 144 -7.97 -2.58 11.43
CA ASN A 144 -6.57 -2.24 11.65
C ASN A 144 -5.86 -1.78 10.36
N THR A 145 -4.58 -1.43 10.50
CA THR A 145 -3.74 -0.92 9.41
C THR A 145 -3.04 -1.99 8.56
N THR A 146 -3.30 -3.29 8.76
CA THR A 146 -2.61 -4.37 8.04
C THR A 146 -2.72 -4.20 6.53
N TYR A 147 -3.90 -3.85 6.01
CA TYR A 147 -4.06 -3.56 4.58
C TYR A 147 -3.13 -2.43 4.09
N CYS A 148 -3.02 -1.37 4.89
CA CYS A 148 -2.24 -0.17 4.55
C CYS A 148 -0.73 -0.39 4.62
N ASN A 149 -0.22 -1.52 5.12
CA ASN A 149 1.20 -1.87 5.03
C ASN A 149 1.70 -2.03 3.58
N CYS A 150 0.79 -2.26 2.63
CA CYS A 150 1.09 -2.14 1.20
C CYS A 150 1.47 -0.70 0.80
N SER A 151 0.85 0.30 1.43
CA SER A 151 1.18 1.71 1.24
C SER A 151 2.47 2.09 1.99
N ALA A 152 2.68 1.60 3.21
CA ALA A 152 3.93 1.84 3.95
C ALA A 152 5.14 1.33 3.14
N GLU A 153 5.07 0.11 2.61
CA GLU A 153 6.12 -0.43 1.74
C GLU A 153 6.24 0.33 0.42
N PHE A 154 5.14 0.85 -0.14
CA PHE A 154 5.23 1.72 -1.31
C PHE A 154 6.12 2.94 -1.03
N HIS A 155 5.91 3.61 0.11
CA HIS A 155 6.71 4.75 0.55
C HIS A 155 8.16 4.35 0.79
N LYS A 156 8.41 3.23 1.48
CA LYS A 156 9.76 2.70 1.68
C LYS A 156 10.51 2.60 0.36
N GLN A 157 9.93 1.89 -0.61
CA GLN A 157 10.53 1.71 -1.93
C GLN A 157 10.67 3.02 -2.73
N PHE A 158 9.79 3.99 -2.52
CA PHE A 158 9.84 5.30 -3.18
C PHE A 158 10.99 6.14 -2.63
N PHE A 159 11.08 6.28 -1.31
CA PHE A 159 12.12 7.06 -0.65
C PHE A 159 13.49 6.40 -0.74
N GLU A 160 13.60 5.07 -0.59
CA GLU A 160 14.87 4.36 -0.80
C GLU A 160 15.39 4.56 -2.22
N ALA A 161 14.49 4.57 -3.21
CA ALA A 161 14.88 4.81 -4.59
C ALA A 161 15.39 6.25 -4.80
N ALA A 162 14.74 7.25 -4.18
CA ALA A 162 15.14 8.65 -4.27
C ALA A 162 16.45 8.95 -3.55
N LEU A 163 16.57 8.47 -2.30
CA LEU A 163 17.67 8.82 -1.39
C LEU A 163 18.89 7.90 -1.52
N GLU A 164 18.72 6.76 -2.20
CA GLU A 164 19.71 5.69 -2.35
C GLU A 164 20.27 5.20 -1.00
N ARG A 165 19.42 5.26 0.02
CA ARG A 165 19.68 4.88 1.41
C ARG A 165 18.46 4.15 1.98
N PRO A 166 18.63 3.22 2.94
CA PRO A 166 17.49 2.56 3.57
C PRO A 166 16.64 3.56 4.36
N VAL A 167 15.34 3.29 4.44
CA VAL A 167 14.42 4.02 5.29
C VAL A 167 13.48 3.06 5.99
N GLU A 168 12.98 3.44 7.16
CA GLU A 168 11.86 2.77 7.81
C GLU A 168 10.59 3.60 7.68
N VAL A 169 9.45 2.93 7.51
CA VAL A 169 8.15 3.59 7.34
C VAL A 169 7.15 3.04 8.34
N GLU A 170 6.55 3.93 9.10
CA GLU A 170 5.48 3.66 10.06
C GLU A 170 4.18 4.29 9.57
N ILE A 171 3.06 3.59 9.77
CA ILE A 171 1.72 4.13 9.57
C ILE A 171 1.29 4.74 10.89
N VAL A 172 1.13 6.07 10.95
CA VAL A 172 0.68 6.74 12.17
C VAL A 172 -0.83 6.61 12.31
N HIS A 173 -1.57 6.87 11.22
CA HIS A 173 -3.00 6.59 11.13
C HIS A 173 -3.47 6.50 9.67
N SER A 174 -4.69 6.00 9.45
CA SER A 174 -5.25 5.82 8.11
C SER A 174 -6.74 6.12 8.02
N ILE A 175 -7.13 6.80 6.94
CA ILE A 175 -8.53 7.12 6.61
C ILE A 175 -9.43 5.88 6.60
N ILE A 176 -8.97 4.77 6.03
CA ILE A 176 -9.82 3.57 5.93
C ILE A 176 -10.05 2.91 7.30
N CYS A 177 -9.30 3.30 8.32
CA CYS A 177 -9.47 2.90 9.72
C CYS A 177 -10.19 3.96 10.56
N GLY A 178 -10.69 5.05 9.94
CA GLY A 178 -11.52 6.07 10.58
C GLY A 178 -10.83 7.40 10.89
N ALA A 179 -9.55 7.58 10.52
CA ALA A 179 -8.88 8.88 10.65
C ALA A 179 -9.36 9.89 9.58
N GLU A 180 -9.12 11.19 9.82
CA GLU A 180 -9.47 12.25 8.86
C GLU A 180 -8.56 12.25 7.62
N ASP A 181 -7.29 11.92 7.81
CA ASP A 181 -6.25 11.78 6.80
C ASP A 181 -5.38 10.53 7.06
N CYS A 182 -4.51 10.18 6.11
CA CYS A 182 -3.47 9.18 6.36
C CYS A 182 -2.16 9.90 6.63
N GLU A 183 -1.44 9.46 7.65
CA GLU A 183 -0.10 9.96 7.97
C GLU A 183 0.89 8.78 7.98
N PHE A 184 2.00 8.96 7.27
CA PHE A 184 3.13 8.04 7.24
C PHE A 184 4.37 8.76 7.76
N MET A 185 5.08 8.14 8.69
CA MET A 185 6.36 8.62 9.16
C MET A 185 7.48 7.81 8.51
N VAL A 186 8.40 8.50 7.84
CA VAL A 186 9.55 7.91 7.16
C VAL A 186 10.82 8.34 7.89
N ARG A 187 11.59 7.37 8.38
CA ARG A 187 12.86 7.59 9.08
C ARG A 187 14.02 7.16 8.19
N ILE A 188 14.91 8.08 7.87
CA ILE A 188 16.15 7.81 7.14
C ILE A 188 17.15 7.16 8.11
N THR A 189 17.69 6.00 7.74
CA THR A 189 18.62 5.21 8.58
C THR A 189 20.07 5.32 8.11
#